data_AF-A0A0U1HX45-F1
#
_entry.id   AF-A0A0U1HX45-F1
#
_cell.length_a   1.000
_cell.length_b   1.000
_cell.length_c   1.000
_cell.angle_alpha   90.00
_cell.angle_beta   90.00
_cell.angle_gamma   90.00
#
_symmetry.space_group_name_H-M   'P 1'
#
loop_
_entity.id
_entity.type
_entity.pdbx_description
1 polymer ?
#
loop_
_entity_poly.entity_id
_entity_poly.type
_entity_poly.pdbx_seq_one_letter_code
_entity_poly.pdbx_strand_id
1 'polypeptide(L)'
;MSSYGLEVFRLDGTSTILDNKTTVTKILRMGGKASSYGEWNTGVTIPVGYDYFLWMSNYAWLDYIVVSNGGKSQFTPNRHAYNQPYLDASRVLKVNSVNYNTGIPASYYGVYTWPRDTAQGNYGVQFFGANNISGINDISQFTCLLFKGEIDLYNGWLPSHINPAFTPDRVMCFFYTEDASKTISTNVAGSYSTPATVQSYKVFNVGGGESSTSLRTKVCIFGDGTLQRSNYGLEIYNANSTLVYNSGYDVLARPQMVSLYGLALGEKKSIAGVVRPMYASCNIGGLYTNNWMVEVWINSNGSQIGPAWGNAIYKAASFGPYTYFTENIPIMVLDATDYFRF
;
A
#
# COMPACT_ATOMS: atom_id res chain seq x y z
N MET A 1 -26.71 0.63 -14.80
CA MET A 1 -27.05 1.93 -14.18
C MET A 1 -26.19 2.98 -14.85
N SER A 2 -26.79 4.07 -15.34
CA SER A 2 -26.04 5.22 -15.83
C SER A 2 -25.24 5.83 -14.69
N SER A 3 -23.92 5.86 -14.83
CA SER A 3 -23.03 6.59 -13.91
C SER A 3 -23.18 8.08 -14.15
N TYR A 4 -23.51 8.84 -13.10
CA TYR A 4 -23.48 10.30 -13.13
C TYR A 4 -22.05 10.77 -12.84
N GLY A 5 -21.56 11.78 -13.55
CA GLY A 5 -20.21 12.32 -13.35
C GLY A 5 -19.61 12.91 -14.62
N LEU A 6 -18.35 13.31 -14.54
CA LEU A 6 -17.52 13.71 -15.69
C LEU A 6 -16.65 12.54 -16.10
N GLU A 7 -16.92 11.94 -17.26
CA GLU A 7 -16.03 10.93 -17.82
C GLU A 7 -14.81 11.60 -18.47
N VAL A 8 -13.62 11.22 -18.04
CA VAL A 8 -12.34 11.68 -18.59
C VAL A 8 -11.74 10.58 -19.44
N PHE A 9 -11.70 10.81 -20.75
CA PHE A 9 -11.09 9.91 -21.73
C PHE A 9 -9.59 10.19 -21.86
N ARG A 10 -8.80 9.13 -21.96
CA ARG A 10 -7.34 9.21 -22.09
C ARG A 10 -6.89 8.75 -23.47
N LEU A 11 -5.66 9.12 -23.83
CA LEU A 11 -5.06 8.79 -25.12
C LEU A 11 -4.87 7.28 -25.33
N ASP A 12 -4.67 6.51 -24.25
CA ASP A 12 -4.61 5.04 -24.29
C ASP A 12 -5.99 4.38 -24.33
N GLY A 13 -7.04 5.19 -24.34
CA GLY A 13 -8.43 4.79 -24.42
C GLY A 13 -9.04 4.33 -23.10
N THR A 14 -8.33 4.34 -21.97
CA THR A 14 -9.02 4.14 -20.69
C THR A 14 -9.82 5.39 -20.33
N SER A 15 -10.84 5.23 -19.50
CA SER A 15 -11.59 6.35 -18.96
C SER A 15 -11.81 6.18 -17.47
N THR A 16 -11.96 7.30 -16.77
CA THR A 16 -12.42 7.33 -15.38
C THR A 16 -13.57 8.29 -15.32
N ILE A 17 -14.62 7.87 -14.63
CA ILE A 17 -15.71 8.75 -14.25
C ILE A 17 -15.26 9.48 -12.99
N LEU A 18 -15.28 10.80 -13.02
CA LEU A 18 -15.13 11.64 -11.83
C LEU A 18 -16.54 11.93 -11.31
N ASP A 19 -16.84 11.48 -10.09
CA ASP A 19 -18.16 11.63 -9.47
C ASP A 19 -18.03 11.89 -7.96
N ASN A 20 -19.16 11.86 -7.26
CA ASN A 20 -19.27 12.08 -5.82
C ASN A 20 -18.53 11.05 -4.92
N LYS A 21 -17.95 10.00 -5.51
CA LYS A 21 -17.08 9.01 -4.84
C LYS A 21 -15.60 9.23 -5.14
N THR A 22 -15.27 10.17 -6.03
CA THR A 22 -13.88 10.48 -6.38
C THR A 22 -13.22 11.26 -5.27
N THR A 23 -12.39 10.56 -4.49
CA THR A 23 -11.49 11.16 -3.50
C THR A 23 -10.07 11.08 -4.01
N VAL A 24 -9.41 12.23 -4.11
CA VAL A 24 -8.02 12.34 -4.60
C VAL A 24 -7.06 12.21 -3.43
N THR A 25 -5.99 11.44 -3.63
CA THR A 25 -5.03 11.13 -2.58
C THR A 25 -3.67 11.74 -2.88
N LYS A 26 -3.03 12.25 -1.83
CA LYS A 26 -1.67 12.77 -1.85
C LYS A 26 -0.77 11.93 -0.96
N ILE A 27 0.37 11.51 -1.49
CA ILE A 27 1.52 11.03 -0.72
C ILE A 27 2.21 12.25 -0.11
N LEU A 28 2.23 12.35 1.21
CA LEU A 28 2.89 13.43 1.96
C LEU A 28 4.37 13.13 2.22
N ARG A 29 4.68 11.85 2.47
CA ARG A 29 6.02 11.40 2.82
C ARG A 29 6.17 9.92 2.57
N MET A 30 7.35 9.50 2.14
CA MET A 30 7.80 8.11 2.22
C MET A 30 9.16 8.07 2.90
N GLY A 31 9.49 6.93 3.52
CA GLY A 31 10.80 6.75 4.13
C GLY A 31 10.90 5.55 5.05
N GLY A 32 12.10 5.39 5.62
CA GLY A 32 12.44 4.32 6.53
C GLY A 32 12.35 4.72 7.99
N LYS A 33 11.97 3.77 8.84
CA LYS A 33 12.15 3.84 10.29
C LYS A 33 13.03 2.67 10.74
N ALA A 34 14.06 2.96 11.53
CA ALA A 34 14.89 1.94 12.19
C ALA A 34 14.09 1.23 13.28
N SER A 35 14.49 0.01 13.65
CA SER A 35 13.84 -0.71 14.75
C SER A 35 13.83 0.14 16.02
N SER A 36 12.73 0.11 16.77
CA SER A 36 12.61 0.86 18.03
C SER A 36 11.75 0.11 19.03
N TYR A 37 11.64 0.64 20.25
CA TYR A 37 10.75 0.12 21.28
C TYR A 37 9.66 1.15 21.58
N GLY A 38 8.44 0.66 21.82
CA GLY A 38 7.28 1.52 22.08
C GLY A 38 6.90 2.37 20.88
N GLU A 39 6.32 3.53 21.13
CA GLU A 39 5.79 4.41 20.10
C GLU A 39 6.87 5.08 19.25
N TRP A 40 6.57 5.30 17.97
CA TRP A 40 7.35 6.18 17.11
C TRP A 40 6.48 7.14 16.30
N ASN A 41 7.12 8.20 15.80
CA ASN A 41 6.49 9.31 15.11
C ASN A 41 7.01 9.40 13.66
N THR A 42 6.10 9.53 12.70
CA THR A 42 6.43 9.74 11.27
C THR A 42 7.00 11.15 10.99
N GLY A 43 6.77 12.09 11.91
CA GLY A 43 7.04 13.52 11.76
C GLY A 43 6.07 14.24 10.83
N VAL A 44 4.98 13.58 10.42
CA VAL A 44 3.98 14.16 9.51
C VAL A 44 2.75 14.57 10.28
N THR A 45 2.35 15.84 10.14
CA THR A 45 1.09 16.36 10.66
C THR A 45 0.01 16.24 9.60
N ILE A 46 -1.10 15.59 9.92
CA ILE A 46 -2.25 15.48 9.01
C ILE A 46 -3.11 16.75 9.14
N PRO A 47 -3.36 17.49 8.05
CA PRO A 47 -4.17 18.71 8.10
C PRO A 47 -5.58 18.46 8.66
N VAL A 48 -6.15 19.46 9.34
CA VAL A 48 -7.56 19.41 9.78
C VAL A 48 -8.48 19.26 8.56
N GLY A 49 -9.52 18.43 8.67
CA GLY A 49 -10.44 18.13 7.57
C GLY A 49 -9.96 17.02 6.61
N TYR A 50 -8.78 16.44 6.85
CA TYR A 50 -8.24 15.34 6.07
C TYR A 50 -8.27 14.02 6.85
N ASP A 51 -8.45 12.94 6.10
CA ASP A 51 -8.18 11.58 6.54
C ASP A 51 -6.82 11.11 6.03
N TYR A 52 -6.38 9.98 6.57
CA TYR A 52 -5.04 9.48 6.33
C TYR A 52 -5.00 7.97 6.22
N PHE A 53 -3.94 7.50 5.57
CA PHE A 53 -3.50 6.11 5.62
C PHE A 53 -1.99 6.07 5.76
N LEU A 54 -1.51 5.26 6.70
CA LEU A 54 -0.09 4.94 6.79
C LEU A 54 0.09 3.56 6.18
N TRP A 55 0.68 3.49 4.98
CA TRP A 55 1.19 2.25 4.44
C TRP A 55 2.50 1.88 5.16
N MET A 56 2.68 0.61 5.50
CA MET A 56 3.94 0.08 6.04
C MET A 56 4.30 -1.24 5.38
N SER A 57 5.58 -1.45 5.12
CA SER A 57 6.10 -2.74 4.68
C SER A 57 5.85 -3.84 5.72
N ASN A 58 6.14 -3.53 7.00
CA ASN A 58 6.00 -4.42 8.14
C ASN A 58 4.94 -3.88 9.10
N TYR A 59 3.72 -4.43 9.04
CA TYR A 59 2.70 -4.13 10.05
C TYR A 59 2.74 -5.11 11.21
N ALA A 60 2.86 -6.41 10.95
CA ALA A 60 2.70 -7.45 11.94
C ALA A 60 3.89 -8.42 11.98
N TRP A 61 4.12 -9.02 13.14
CA TRP A 61 5.17 -10.01 13.30
C TRP A 61 4.85 -11.00 14.43
N LEU A 62 5.43 -12.19 14.32
CA LEU A 62 5.54 -13.13 15.43
C LEU A 62 6.77 -12.77 16.27
N ASP A 63 6.57 -12.74 17.58
CA ASP A 63 7.67 -12.74 18.54
C ASP A 63 8.06 -14.17 18.92
N TYR A 64 9.35 -14.37 19.15
CA TYR A 64 9.93 -15.68 19.40
C TYR A 64 10.69 -15.65 20.72
N ILE A 65 10.42 -16.63 21.58
CA ILE A 65 11.29 -16.92 22.72
C ILE A 65 12.58 -17.52 22.16
N VAL A 66 13.71 -16.92 22.54
CA VAL A 66 15.04 -17.40 22.17
C VAL A 66 15.77 -17.89 23.41
N VAL A 67 16.00 -19.21 23.51
CA VAL A 67 16.76 -19.83 24.61
C VAL A 67 18.08 -20.35 24.08
N SER A 68 19.17 -20.13 24.82
CA SER A 68 20.45 -20.78 24.53
C SER A 68 20.47 -22.16 25.16
N ASN A 69 20.62 -23.21 24.35
CA ASN A 69 20.80 -24.58 24.82
C ASN A 69 22.10 -25.14 24.22
N GLY A 70 23.09 -25.40 25.08
CA GLY A 70 24.41 -25.88 24.65
C GLY A 70 25.13 -24.93 23.68
N GLY A 71 24.95 -23.61 23.83
CA GLY A 71 25.56 -22.59 22.97
C GLY A 71 24.86 -22.34 21.63
N LYS A 72 23.68 -22.96 21.40
CA LYS A 72 22.85 -22.73 20.21
C LYS A 72 21.54 -22.05 20.60
N SER A 73 21.16 -21.01 19.84
CA SER A 73 19.86 -20.36 19.98
C SER A 73 18.73 -21.23 19.44
N GLN A 74 17.75 -21.53 20.29
CA GLN A 74 16.50 -22.20 19.95
C GLN A 74 15.35 -21.20 19.92
N PHE A 75 14.49 -21.26 18.91
CA PHE A 75 13.43 -20.27 18.70
C PHE A 75 12.05 -20.92 18.80
N THR A 76 11.16 -20.38 19.62
CA THR A 76 9.78 -20.89 19.74
C THR A 76 8.79 -19.73 19.59
N PRO A 77 7.78 -19.84 18.69
CA PRO A 77 6.75 -18.80 18.56
C PRO A 77 6.04 -18.61 19.90
N ASN A 78 5.84 -17.36 20.29
CA ASN A 78 5.31 -17.02 21.61
C ASN A 78 4.09 -16.11 21.53
N ARG A 79 4.22 -14.96 20.86
CA ARG A 79 3.18 -13.92 20.79
C ARG A 79 3.16 -13.27 19.41
N HIS A 80 2.11 -12.50 19.11
CA HIS A 80 1.98 -11.73 17.87
C HIS A 80 1.61 -10.25 18.12
N ALA A 81 2.25 -9.35 17.37
CA ALA A 81 2.05 -7.90 17.47
C ALA A 81 1.81 -7.33 16.11
N TYR A 82 1.20 -6.16 16.13
CA TYR A 82 1.01 -5.36 14.93
C TYR A 82 1.08 -3.87 15.25
N ASN A 83 1.46 -3.10 14.25
CA ASN A 83 1.54 -1.65 14.31
C ASN A 83 0.15 -1.05 14.05
N GLN A 84 -0.29 -0.18 14.95
CA GLN A 84 -1.51 0.61 14.81
C GLN A 84 -1.17 2.09 14.65
N PRO A 85 -1.40 2.66 13.46
CA PRO A 85 -1.24 4.09 13.21
C PRO A 85 -2.36 4.88 13.88
N TYR A 86 -2.03 6.02 14.49
CA TYR A 86 -3.00 6.91 15.11
C TYR A 86 -2.51 8.37 15.08
N LEU A 87 -3.44 9.32 15.27
CA LEU A 87 -3.11 10.75 15.41
C LEU A 87 -3.06 11.14 16.89
N ASP A 88 -2.01 11.85 17.30
CA ASP A 88 -1.99 12.48 18.61
C ASP A 88 -2.88 13.74 18.66
N ALA A 89 -2.91 14.41 19.83
CA ALA A 89 -3.68 15.64 20.03
C ALA A 89 -3.30 16.78 19.08
N SER A 90 -2.06 16.78 18.57
CA SER A 90 -1.54 17.75 17.61
C SER A 90 -1.71 17.28 16.16
N ARG A 91 -2.46 16.19 15.92
CA ARG A 91 -2.65 15.53 14.63
C ARG A 91 -1.35 15.06 13.97
N VAL A 92 -0.32 14.79 14.78
CA VAL A 92 0.91 14.17 14.30
C VAL A 92 0.69 12.67 14.20
N LEU A 93 1.03 12.11 13.04
CA LEU A 93 0.84 10.69 12.75
C LEU A 93 1.92 9.85 13.44
N LYS A 94 1.45 9.02 14.36
CA LYS A 94 2.26 8.14 15.18
C LYS A 94 1.87 6.69 14.98
N VAL A 95 2.74 5.81 15.42
CA VAL A 95 2.54 4.37 15.38
C VAL A 95 2.88 3.80 16.73
N ASN A 96 1.96 2.99 17.26
CA ASN A 96 2.21 2.20 18.44
C ASN A 96 2.07 0.71 18.09
N SER A 97 2.84 -0.13 18.78
CA SER A 97 2.68 -1.58 18.71
C SER A 97 1.52 -2.00 19.61
N VAL A 98 0.59 -2.77 19.07
CA VAL A 98 -0.51 -3.36 19.81
C VAL A 98 -0.09 -4.75 20.32
N ASN A 99 -0.78 -5.21 21.37
CA ASN A 99 -0.62 -6.49 22.06
C ASN A 99 0.62 -6.66 22.94
N TYR A 100 1.71 -5.89 22.78
CA TYR A 100 2.83 -5.84 23.75
C TYR A 100 3.92 -4.79 23.44
N ASN A 101 4.65 -4.33 24.46
CA ASN A 101 5.76 -3.37 24.38
C ASN A 101 7.11 -4.00 23.93
N THR A 102 7.14 -4.72 22.80
CA THR A 102 8.39 -5.30 22.28
C THR A 102 9.10 -4.37 21.29
N GLY A 103 10.23 -4.82 20.75
CA GLY A 103 10.87 -4.16 19.62
C GLY A 103 9.93 -4.17 18.40
N ILE A 104 9.68 -3.00 17.85
CA ILE A 104 9.05 -2.76 16.56
C ILE A 104 10.12 -2.97 15.49
N PRO A 105 9.92 -3.90 14.53
CA PRO A 105 10.84 -4.11 13.44
C PRO A 105 11.04 -2.83 12.62
N ALA A 106 12.24 -2.68 12.05
CA ALA A 106 12.49 -1.65 11.06
C ALA A 106 11.47 -1.79 9.92
N SER A 107 10.86 -0.68 9.53
CA SER A 107 9.77 -0.66 8.56
C SER A 107 9.93 0.53 7.63
N TYR A 108 9.74 0.27 6.35
CA TYR A 108 9.53 1.30 5.34
C TYR A 108 8.05 1.72 5.35
N TYR A 109 7.76 3.01 5.21
CA TYR A 109 6.40 3.54 5.30
C TYR A 109 6.11 4.63 4.27
N GLY A 110 4.82 4.84 4.00
CA GLY A 110 4.30 5.93 3.18
C GLY A 110 3.06 6.54 3.82
N VAL A 111 3.01 7.86 3.91
CA VAL A 111 1.90 8.62 4.48
C VAL A 111 1.04 9.18 3.36
N TYR A 112 -0.22 8.76 3.34
CA TYR A 112 -1.24 9.15 2.38
C TYR A 112 -2.26 10.01 3.10
N THR A 113 -2.76 11.04 2.42
CA THR A 113 -3.82 11.91 2.92
C THR A 113 -4.84 12.19 1.84
N TRP A 114 -6.08 12.41 2.24
CA TRP A 114 -7.15 12.89 1.37
C TRP A 114 -8.16 13.72 2.16
N PRO A 115 -8.82 14.69 1.53
CA PRO A 115 -9.86 15.46 2.21
C PRO A 115 -11.06 14.55 2.57
N ARG A 116 -11.59 14.67 3.79
CA ARG A 116 -12.82 13.95 4.21
C ARG A 116 -14.06 14.53 3.56
N ASP A 117 -14.07 15.86 3.49
CA ASP A 117 -15.09 16.67 2.85
C ASP A 117 -14.41 17.52 1.78
N THR A 118 -15.15 17.91 0.74
CA THR A 118 -14.60 18.85 -0.25
C THR A 118 -14.25 20.16 0.41
N ALA A 119 -12.95 20.42 0.59
CA ALA A 119 -12.47 21.73 1.01
C ALA A 119 -12.97 22.77 -0.02
N GLN A 120 -13.59 23.86 0.43
CA GLN A 120 -14.02 24.91 -0.49
C GLN A 120 -12.78 25.60 -1.09
N GLY A 121 -12.57 25.39 -2.38
CA GLY A 121 -11.65 26.17 -3.20
C GLY A 121 -12.41 27.28 -3.93
N ASN A 122 -11.69 28.22 -4.54
CA ASN A 122 -12.29 29.31 -5.31
C ASN A 122 -12.67 28.87 -6.73
N TYR A 123 -11.86 27.97 -7.31
CA TYR A 123 -12.00 27.53 -8.69
C TYR A 123 -11.83 26.02 -8.77
N GLY A 124 -12.70 25.33 -9.50
CA GLY A 124 -12.64 23.89 -9.63
C GLY A 124 -13.90 23.26 -10.19
N VAL A 125 -13.94 21.94 -10.13
CA VAL A 125 -15.10 21.12 -10.47
C VAL A 125 -15.57 20.40 -9.21
N GLN A 126 -16.85 20.53 -8.89
CA GLN A 126 -17.50 19.81 -7.82
C GLN A 126 -18.48 18.79 -8.39
N PHE A 127 -18.52 17.61 -7.79
CA PHE A 127 -19.41 16.53 -8.14
C PHE A 127 -20.40 16.33 -7.00
N PHE A 128 -21.68 16.59 -7.30
CA PHE A 128 -22.78 16.45 -6.35
C PHE A 128 -23.36 15.05 -6.38
N GLY A 129 -23.52 14.44 -5.22
CA GLY A 129 -24.34 13.24 -5.02
C GLY A 129 -25.35 13.45 -3.90
N ALA A 130 -26.32 12.53 -3.78
CA ALA A 130 -27.45 12.66 -2.85
C ALA A 130 -27.03 13.01 -1.41
N ASN A 131 -25.89 12.50 -0.94
CA ASN A 131 -25.37 12.70 0.42
C ASN A 131 -23.85 13.03 0.47
N ASN A 132 -23.19 13.32 -0.66
CA ASN A 132 -21.74 13.58 -0.65
C ASN A 132 -21.35 14.63 -1.69
N ILE A 133 -20.40 15.49 -1.35
CA ILE A 133 -19.77 16.45 -2.25
C ILE A 133 -18.30 16.07 -2.35
N SER A 134 -17.86 15.70 -3.55
CA SER A 134 -16.44 15.57 -3.90
C SER A 134 -16.05 16.66 -4.88
N GLY A 135 -14.77 16.98 -4.99
CA GLY A 135 -14.33 18.02 -5.92
C GLY A 135 -12.83 18.05 -6.13
N ILE A 136 -12.45 18.65 -7.25
CA ILE A 136 -11.09 18.95 -7.65
C ILE A 136 -11.04 20.46 -7.82
N ASN A 137 -10.19 21.14 -7.05
CA ASN A 137 -10.13 22.60 -7.01
C ASN A 137 -8.70 23.13 -6.90
N ASP A 138 -8.58 24.46 -6.88
CA ASP A 138 -7.35 25.24 -6.83
C ASP A 138 -6.44 24.95 -5.61
N ILE A 139 -6.95 24.28 -4.58
CA ILE A 139 -6.19 23.87 -3.39
C ILE A 139 -5.96 22.35 -3.30
N SER A 140 -6.47 21.60 -4.27
CA SER A 140 -6.37 20.14 -4.27
C SER A 140 -4.93 19.67 -4.48
N GLN A 141 -4.57 18.57 -3.82
CA GLN A 141 -3.25 17.94 -3.93
C GLN A 141 -3.41 16.51 -4.43
N PHE A 142 -2.54 16.13 -5.37
CA PHE A 142 -2.61 14.84 -6.05
C PHE A 142 -1.28 14.14 -6.03
N THR A 143 -1.35 12.81 -6.01
CA THR A 143 -0.28 11.95 -6.49
C THR A 143 -0.61 11.51 -7.91
N CYS A 144 0.34 11.73 -8.81
CA CYS A 144 0.18 11.44 -10.23
C CYS A 144 0.54 9.99 -10.51
N LEU A 145 -0.15 9.36 -11.46
CA LEU A 145 0.31 8.11 -12.07
C LEU A 145 1.47 8.43 -13.01
N LEU A 146 2.66 7.99 -12.65
CA LEU A 146 3.88 8.22 -13.42
C LEU A 146 4.09 7.13 -14.46
N PHE A 147 3.56 5.93 -14.22
CA PHE A 147 3.62 4.81 -15.13
C PHE A 147 2.48 3.82 -14.86
N LYS A 148 1.93 3.25 -15.92
CA LYS A 148 1.13 2.03 -15.86
C LYS A 148 1.51 1.12 -17.02
N GLY A 149 1.52 -0.18 -16.76
CA GLY A 149 1.83 -1.18 -17.77
C GLY A 149 1.89 -2.59 -17.20
N GLU A 150 2.20 -3.53 -18.08
CA GLU A 150 2.52 -4.90 -17.68
C GLU A 150 4.03 -5.06 -17.49
N ILE A 151 4.41 -5.77 -16.44
CA ILE A 151 5.79 -6.11 -16.13
C ILE A 151 5.92 -7.60 -15.80
N ASP A 152 7.12 -8.11 -15.95
CA ASP A 152 7.52 -9.39 -15.38
C ASP A 152 8.23 -9.13 -14.05
N LEU A 153 7.50 -9.30 -12.95
CA LEU A 153 8.02 -9.10 -11.60
C LEU A 153 8.78 -10.35 -11.17
N TYR A 154 10.05 -10.20 -10.81
CA TYR A 154 10.93 -11.27 -10.34
C TYR A 154 11.57 -10.89 -9.00
N ASN A 155 12.22 -11.84 -8.33
CA ASN A 155 12.93 -11.56 -7.08
C ASN A 155 14.06 -10.57 -7.31
N GLY A 156 13.92 -9.34 -6.80
CA GLY A 156 14.88 -8.27 -7.05
C GLY A 156 14.33 -7.13 -7.90
N TRP A 157 13.07 -7.17 -8.33
CA TRP A 157 12.50 -6.11 -9.15
C TRP A 157 12.32 -4.81 -8.36
N LEU A 158 12.63 -3.67 -8.99
CA LEU A 158 12.40 -2.32 -8.46
C LEU A 158 11.77 -1.43 -9.54
N PRO A 159 10.98 -0.41 -9.15
CA PRO A 159 10.42 0.54 -10.11
C PRO A 159 11.49 1.33 -10.88
N SER A 160 12.72 1.41 -10.35
CA SER A 160 13.88 2.01 -11.03
C SER A 160 14.28 1.27 -12.32
N HIS A 161 13.86 0.02 -12.50
CA HIS A 161 14.06 -0.73 -13.75
C HIS A 161 13.17 -0.24 -14.90
N ILE A 162 12.09 0.50 -14.61
CA ILE A 162 11.29 1.20 -15.62
C ILE A 162 11.88 2.58 -15.90
N ASN A 163 12.15 3.34 -14.83
CA ASN A 163 12.76 4.66 -14.92
C ASN A 163 13.64 4.88 -13.69
N PRO A 164 14.95 5.19 -13.84
CA PRO A 164 15.86 5.39 -12.72
C PRO A 164 15.41 6.44 -11.68
N ALA A 165 14.54 7.39 -12.08
CA ALA A 165 13.97 8.39 -11.16
C ALA A 165 12.91 7.81 -10.21
N PHE A 166 12.34 6.64 -10.53
CA PHE A 166 11.34 5.95 -9.73
C PHE A 166 12.02 5.16 -8.60
N THR A 167 12.55 5.89 -7.61
CA THR A 167 13.08 5.28 -6.40
C THR A 167 11.97 4.98 -5.40
N PRO A 168 12.11 3.99 -4.52
CA PRO A 168 11.11 3.69 -3.49
C PRO A 168 10.74 4.89 -2.60
N ASP A 169 11.67 5.83 -2.41
CA ASP A 169 11.43 7.09 -1.68
C ASP A 169 10.61 8.14 -2.44
N ARG A 170 10.29 7.88 -3.71
CA ARG A 170 9.57 8.81 -4.59
C ARG A 170 8.30 8.24 -5.19
N VAL A 171 8.16 6.92 -5.22
CA VAL A 171 7.01 6.26 -5.83
C VAL A 171 6.45 5.12 -5.00
N MET A 172 5.15 4.90 -5.16
CA MET A 172 4.42 3.74 -4.66
C MET A 172 3.96 2.86 -5.82
N CYS A 173 4.08 1.55 -5.66
CA CYS A 173 3.61 0.57 -6.66
C CYS A 173 2.34 -0.13 -6.18
N PHE A 174 1.34 -0.18 -7.06
CA PHE A 174 0.11 -0.95 -6.89
C PHE A 174 0.09 -2.06 -7.94
N PHE A 175 -0.12 -3.30 -7.51
CA PHE A 175 -0.02 -4.48 -8.36
C PHE A 175 -1.37 -5.15 -8.55
N TYR A 176 -1.63 -5.60 -9.77
CA TYR A 176 -2.79 -6.39 -10.16
C TYR A 176 -2.32 -7.67 -10.86
N THR A 177 -2.77 -8.82 -10.36
CA THR A 177 -2.49 -10.12 -10.97
C THR A 177 -3.70 -11.05 -10.88
N GLU A 178 -3.81 -11.94 -11.86
CA GLU A 178 -4.76 -13.05 -11.90
C GLU A 178 -4.12 -14.37 -11.46
N ASP A 179 -2.78 -14.41 -11.30
CA ASP A 179 -2.04 -15.61 -10.90
C ASP A 179 -2.18 -15.85 -9.39
N ALA A 180 -3.19 -16.65 -9.04
CA ALA A 180 -3.48 -17.04 -7.67
C ALA A 180 -2.42 -17.97 -7.04
N SER A 181 -1.41 -18.42 -7.79
CA SER A 181 -0.33 -19.25 -7.27
C SER A 181 0.83 -18.46 -6.67
N LYS A 182 0.86 -17.13 -6.88
CA LYS A 182 1.99 -16.25 -6.50
C LYS A 182 1.59 -15.09 -5.60
N THR A 183 2.45 -14.77 -4.64
CA THR A 183 2.33 -13.62 -3.72
C THR A 183 3.42 -12.62 -4.02
N ILE A 184 3.08 -11.32 -4.04
CA ILE A 184 4.06 -10.23 -4.15
C ILE A 184 4.38 -9.74 -2.74
N SER A 185 5.66 -9.72 -2.39
CA SER A 185 6.16 -9.18 -1.12
C SER A 185 7.15 -8.04 -1.34
N THR A 186 7.20 -7.09 -0.41
CA THR A 186 8.21 -6.02 -0.37
C THR A 186 9.34 -6.44 0.56
N ASN A 187 10.54 -6.64 0.01
CA ASN A 187 11.73 -6.91 0.78
C ASN A 187 12.35 -5.59 1.28
N VAL A 188 12.42 -5.44 2.60
CA VAL A 188 13.03 -4.29 3.26
C VAL A 188 14.24 -4.70 4.06
N ALA A 189 15.28 -3.87 4.06
CA ALA A 189 16.44 -4.05 4.92
C ALA A 189 16.59 -2.86 5.85
N GLY A 190 16.65 -3.14 7.15
CA GLY A 190 16.86 -2.15 8.21
C GLY A 190 17.32 -2.84 9.48
N SER A 191 17.79 -2.06 10.45
CA SER A 191 18.28 -2.57 11.72
C SER A 191 17.90 -1.61 12.86
N TYR A 192 18.40 -1.86 14.07
CA TYR A 192 18.24 -0.93 15.19
C TYR A 192 18.96 0.41 14.97
N SER A 193 20.02 0.43 14.14
CA SER A 193 20.83 1.62 13.87
C SER A 193 20.65 2.18 12.46
N THR A 194 19.94 1.46 11.58
CA THR A 194 19.78 1.83 10.17
C THR A 194 18.30 1.85 9.80
N PRO A 195 17.76 3.00 9.35
CA PRO A 195 16.40 3.06 8.82
C PRO A 195 16.16 2.04 7.71
N ALA A 196 14.96 1.46 7.68
CA ALA A 196 14.62 0.50 6.64
C ALA A 196 14.64 1.14 5.24
N THR A 197 15.15 0.40 4.25
CA THR A 197 15.03 0.76 2.83
C THR A 197 14.39 -0.38 2.07
N VAL A 198 13.59 -0.07 1.04
CA VAL A 198 13.09 -1.09 0.12
C VAL A 198 14.23 -1.54 -0.77
N GLN A 199 14.58 -2.81 -0.67
CA GLN A 199 15.61 -3.42 -1.52
C GLN A 199 15.02 -3.94 -2.83
N SER A 200 13.80 -4.47 -2.79
CA SER A 200 13.13 -5.04 -3.96
C SER A 200 11.71 -5.47 -3.65
N TYR A 201 10.93 -5.69 -4.70
CA TYR A 201 9.78 -6.59 -4.66
C TYR A 201 10.23 -8.03 -4.97
N LYS A 202 9.57 -8.99 -4.35
CA LYS A 202 9.82 -10.42 -4.48
C LYS A 202 8.52 -11.17 -4.77
N VAL A 203 8.66 -12.34 -5.38
CA VAL A 203 7.57 -13.27 -5.70
C VAL A 203 7.75 -14.53 -4.88
N PHE A 204 6.69 -14.95 -4.20
CA PHE A 204 6.62 -16.20 -3.45
C PHE A 204 5.54 -17.10 -4.01
N ASN A 205 5.68 -18.42 -3.87
CA ASN A 205 4.56 -19.32 -4.12
C ASN A 205 3.62 -19.29 -2.90
N VAL A 206 2.31 -19.34 -3.12
CA VAL A 206 1.30 -19.31 -2.04
C VAL A 206 1.45 -20.48 -1.05
N GLY A 207 2.04 -21.60 -1.48
CA GLY A 207 2.34 -22.77 -0.65
C GLY A 207 3.74 -22.77 0.00
N GLY A 208 4.54 -21.72 -0.21
CA GLY A 208 5.85 -21.55 0.41
C GLY A 208 7.02 -21.46 -0.55
N GLY A 209 8.06 -20.74 -0.11
CA GLY A 209 9.30 -20.54 -0.84
C GLY A 209 9.27 -19.38 -1.84
N GLU A 210 10.43 -18.78 -2.05
CA GLU A 210 10.63 -17.82 -3.15
C GLU A 210 10.33 -18.51 -4.49
N SER A 211 9.58 -17.84 -5.36
CA SER A 211 9.31 -18.34 -6.71
C SER A 211 10.58 -18.29 -7.55
N SER A 212 10.87 -19.37 -8.27
CA SER A 212 11.93 -19.42 -9.29
C SER A 212 11.53 -18.79 -10.62
N THR A 213 10.23 -18.45 -10.79
CA THR A 213 9.68 -17.86 -12.01
C THR A 213 9.15 -16.45 -11.75
N SER A 214 9.22 -15.60 -12.78
CA SER A 214 8.60 -14.27 -12.73
C SER A 214 7.07 -14.35 -12.69
N LEU A 215 6.45 -13.28 -12.24
CA LEU A 215 5.02 -13.05 -12.25
C LEU A 215 4.72 -11.97 -13.29
N ARG A 216 3.98 -12.32 -14.34
CA ARG A 216 3.39 -11.33 -15.24
C ARG A 216 2.28 -10.59 -14.51
N THR A 217 2.44 -9.29 -14.27
CA THR A 217 1.51 -8.48 -13.47
C THR A 217 1.32 -7.11 -14.11
N LYS A 218 0.13 -6.51 -13.94
CA LYS A 218 -0.08 -5.09 -14.22
C LYS A 218 0.38 -4.29 -13.00
N VAL A 219 1.00 -3.13 -13.24
CA VAL A 219 1.48 -2.23 -12.19
C VAL A 219 1.08 -0.79 -12.49
N CYS A 220 0.60 -0.08 -11.46
CA CYS A 220 0.48 1.37 -11.44
C CYS A 220 1.54 1.94 -10.50
N ILE A 221 2.33 2.90 -10.97
CA ILE A 221 3.37 3.58 -10.19
C ILE A 221 2.92 5.02 -9.97
N PHE A 222 2.63 5.35 -8.73
CA PHE A 222 2.17 6.67 -8.31
C PHE A 222 3.28 7.42 -7.59
N GLY A 223 3.45 8.70 -7.86
CA GLY A 223 4.45 9.52 -7.17
C GLY A 223 4.28 11.01 -7.40
N ASP A 224 5.27 11.77 -6.96
CA ASP A 224 5.36 13.20 -7.23
C ASP A 224 5.90 13.41 -8.64
N GLY A 225 5.00 13.75 -9.56
CA GLY A 225 5.33 14.15 -10.92
C GLY A 225 5.03 15.63 -11.11
N THR A 226 5.85 16.30 -11.93
CA THR A 226 5.50 17.62 -12.45
C THR A 226 4.37 17.46 -13.45
N LEU A 227 3.20 18.01 -13.13
CA LEU A 227 2.11 18.11 -14.10
C LEU A 227 2.57 18.97 -15.28
N GLN A 228 2.48 18.44 -16.48
CA GLN A 228 2.73 19.22 -17.69
C GLN A 228 1.41 19.72 -18.25
N ARG A 229 1.47 20.83 -18.99
CA ARG A 229 0.31 21.33 -19.72
C ARG A 229 -0.04 20.40 -20.87
N SER A 230 -1.31 20.34 -21.21
CA SER A 230 -1.79 19.61 -22.37
C SER A 230 -2.39 20.56 -23.39
N ASN A 231 -2.33 20.18 -24.68
CA ASN A 231 -2.94 20.98 -25.73
C ASN A 231 -4.47 20.97 -25.65
N TYR A 232 -5.05 19.94 -25.03
CA TYR A 232 -6.48 19.72 -24.87
C TYR A 232 -6.75 19.10 -23.50
N GLY A 233 -7.90 19.41 -22.90
CA GLY A 233 -8.34 18.86 -21.63
C GLY A 233 -8.77 19.92 -20.62
N LEU A 234 -9.12 19.46 -19.42
CA LEU A 234 -9.40 20.31 -18.27
C LEU A 234 -8.10 20.52 -17.48
N GLU A 235 -7.73 21.77 -17.29
CA GLU A 235 -6.64 22.18 -16.41
C GLU A 235 -7.18 23.05 -15.29
N ILE A 236 -6.71 22.82 -14.06
CA ILE A 236 -7.04 23.65 -12.90
C ILE A 236 -5.75 24.24 -12.37
N TYR A 237 -5.80 25.55 -12.09
CA TYR A 237 -4.67 26.33 -11.61
C TYR A 237 -4.97 26.85 -10.21
N ASN A 238 -3.93 26.92 -9.38
CA ASN A 238 -4.04 27.60 -8.10
C ASN A 238 -3.95 29.14 -8.25
N ALA A 239 -4.18 29.86 -7.16
CA ALA A 239 -4.07 31.32 -7.11
C ALA A 239 -2.69 31.87 -7.56
N ASN A 240 -1.64 31.04 -7.51
CA ASN A 240 -0.29 31.38 -7.96
C ASN A 240 -0.04 30.98 -9.43
N SER A 241 -1.10 30.72 -10.21
CA SER A 241 -1.00 30.27 -11.62
C SER A 241 -0.19 28.98 -11.81
N THR A 242 -0.07 28.17 -10.76
CA THR A 242 0.56 26.84 -10.83
C THR A 242 -0.49 25.80 -11.19
N LEU A 243 -0.20 24.96 -12.18
CA LEU A 243 -1.06 23.84 -12.57
C LEU A 243 -1.18 22.84 -11.40
N VAL A 244 -2.39 22.61 -10.92
CA VAL A 244 -2.67 21.66 -9.83
C VAL A 244 -3.36 20.39 -10.32
N TYR A 245 -4.08 20.45 -11.43
CA TYR A 245 -4.71 19.28 -12.06
C TYR A 245 -4.72 19.41 -13.58
N ASN A 246 -4.53 18.28 -14.26
CA ASN A 246 -4.67 18.17 -15.70
C ASN A 246 -5.37 16.83 -16.03
N SER A 247 -6.46 16.87 -16.79
CA SER A 247 -7.24 15.69 -17.16
C SER A 247 -6.51 14.70 -18.07
N GLY A 248 -5.38 15.09 -18.67
CA GLY A 248 -4.48 14.18 -19.39
C GLY A 248 -3.67 13.26 -18.47
N TYR A 249 -3.65 13.52 -17.16
CA TYR A 249 -2.94 12.70 -16.18
C TYR A 249 -3.89 11.83 -15.37
N ASP A 250 -3.47 10.59 -15.20
CA ASP A 250 -4.03 9.71 -14.19
C ASP A 250 -3.58 10.12 -12.79
N VAL A 251 -4.47 9.97 -11.82
CA VAL A 251 -4.22 10.30 -10.41
C VAL A 251 -4.57 9.13 -9.51
N LEU A 252 -3.93 9.09 -8.33
CA LEU A 252 -4.33 8.18 -7.27
C LEU A 252 -5.69 8.65 -6.73
N ALA A 253 -6.76 7.94 -7.11
CA ALA A 253 -8.12 8.30 -6.77
C ALA A 253 -8.93 7.08 -6.34
N ARG A 254 -10.00 7.33 -5.58
CA ARG A 254 -10.96 6.32 -5.10
C ARG A 254 -10.31 5.15 -4.33
N PRO A 255 -9.31 5.39 -3.45
CA PRO A 255 -8.80 4.30 -2.64
C PRO A 255 -9.91 3.74 -1.75
N GLN A 256 -9.99 2.42 -1.69
CA GLN A 256 -10.78 1.72 -0.69
C GLN A 256 -9.87 1.14 0.38
N MET A 257 -10.24 1.32 1.64
CA MET A 257 -9.57 0.70 2.78
C MET A 257 -10.28 -0.58 3.15
N VAL A 258 -9.55 -1.68 3.12
CA VAL A 258 -10.08 -3.01 3.48
C VAL A 258 -9.17 -3.68 4.48
N SER A 259 -9.73 -4.59 5.26
CA SER A 259 -8.95 -5.48 6.15
C SER A 259 -9.18 -6.92 5.75
N LEU A 260 -8.16 -7.77 5.89
CA LEU A 260 -8.25 -9.22 5.70
C LEU A 260 -8.28 -9.98 7.04
N TYR A 261 -8.51 -9.26 8.14
CA TYR A 261 -8.66 -9.84 9.47
C TYR A 261 -9.72 -10.94 9.51
N GLY A 262 -9.38 -12.04 10.20
CA GLY A 262 -10.29 -13.17 10.42
C GLY A 262 -10.42 -14.14 9.24
N LEU A 263 -9.81 -13.84 8.07
CA LEU A 263 -9.72 -14.80 6.97
C LEU A 263 -8.65 -15.85 7.27
N ALA A 264 -8.91 -17.08 6.84
CA ALA A 264 -7.90 -18.14 6.88
C ALA A 264 -6.81 -17.93 5.80
N LEU A 265 -5.65 -18.56 6.00
CA LEU A 265 -4.59 -18.55 4.98
C LEU A 265 -5.12 -19.16 3.66
N GLY A 266 -4.98 -18.43 2.56
CA GLY A 266 -5.45 -18.81 1.23
C GLY A 266 -6.92 -18.45 0.93
N GLU A 267 -7.72 -18.15 1.95
CA GLU A 267 -9.09 -17.67 1.80
C GLU A 267 -9.10 -16.30 1.13
N LYS A 268 -10.05 -16.06 0.23
CA LYS A 268 -10.16 -14.82 -0.55
C LYS A 268 -11.55 -14.23 -0.43
N LYS A 269 -11.64 -12.91 -0.49
CA LYS A 269 -12.91 -12.18 -0.56
C LYS A 269 -12.90 -11.13 -1.66
N SER A 270 -14.08 -10.90 -2.22
CA SER A 270 -14.34 -9.77 -3.11
C SER A 270 -14.41 -8.47 -2.31
N ILE A 271 -14.02 -7.37 -2.93
CA ILE A 271 -14.10 -6.03 -2.35
C ILE A 271 -15.26 -5.28 -2.98
N ALA A 272 -16.17 -4.75 -2.15
CA ALA A 272 -17.39 -4.11 -2.64
C ALA A 272 -17.08 -2.86 -3.47
N GLY A 273 -17.51 -2.83 -4.73
CA GLY A 273 -17.26 -1.72 -5.64
C GLY A 273 -15.86 -1.69 -6.24
N VAL A 274 -15.09 -2.77 -6.10
CA VAL A 274 -13.81 -2.99 -6.79
C VAL A 274 -13.89 -4.30 -7.56
N VAL A 275 -13.92 -4.23 -8.89
CA VAL A 275 -14.04 -5.40 -9.77
C VAL A 275 -12.71 -6.13 -9.88
N ARG A 276 -11.61 -5.38 -10.04
CA ARG A 276 -10.27 -5.93 -10.23
C ARG A 276 -9.31 -5.35 -9.19
N PRO A 277 -9.22 -5.95 -7.99
CA PRO A 277 -8.48 -5.37 -6.89
C PRO A 277 -6.98 -5.28 -7.19
N MET A 278 -6.49 -4.05 -7.20
CA MET A 278 -5.08 -3.69 -7.28
C MET A 278 -4.63 -3.14 -5.93
N TYR A 279 -3.48 -3.57 -5.41
CA TYR A 279 -3.07 -3.24 -4.05
C TYR A 279 -1.59 -2.90 -3.95
N ALA A 280 -1.25 -2.04 -3.00
CA ALA A 280 0.14 -1.89 -2.56
C ALA A 280 0.47 -3.03 -1.60
N SER A 281 1.51 -3.80 -1.91
CA SER A 281 1.90 -4.97 -1.12
C SER A 281 2.31 -4.54 0.31
N CYS A 282 1.79 -5.22 1.33
CA CYS A 282 2.21 -5.06 2.72
C CYS A 282 2.08 -6.39 3.47
N ASN A 283 2.86 -6.52 4.55
CA ASN A 283 2.65 -7.57 5.52
C ASN A 283 1.36 -7.31 6.32
N ILE A 284 0.58 -8.36 6.57
CA ILE A 284 -0.74 -8.29 7.25
C ILE A 284 -0.87 -9.26 8.43
N GLY A 285 0.17 -10.02 8.73
CA GLY A 285 0.14 -11.07 9.75
C GLY A 285 1.41 -11.90 9.78
N GLY A 286 1.36 -13.02 10.50
CA GLY A 286 2.50 -13.92 10.64
C GLY A 286 2.09 -15.37 10.73
N LEU A 287 3.00 -16.23 10.31
CA LEU A 287 2.84 -17.67 10.28
C LEU A 287 4.12 -18.34 10.79
N TYR A 288 3.97 -19.37 11.62
CA TYR A 288 5.02 -20.31 11.96
C TYR A 288 4.60 -21.72 11.58
N THR A 289 5.46 -22.44 10.85
CA THR A 289 5.23 -23.84 10.48
C THR A 289 6.53 -24.54 10.11
N ASN A 290 6.75 -25.77 10.60
CA ASN A 290 7.88 -26.64 10.19
C ASN A 290 9.23 -25.91 10.07
N ASN A 291 9.63 -25.19 11.12
CA ASN A 291 10.86 -24.41 11.21
C ASN A 291 10.93 -23.13 10.35
N TRP A 292 9.82 -22.76 9.69
CA TRP A 292 9.67 -21.54 8.92
C TRP A 292 8.98 -20.45 9.74
N MET A 293 9.60 -19.27 9.75
CA MET A 293 9.04 -18.03 10.24
C MET A 293 8.61 -17.20 9.04
N VAL A 294 7.33 -16.94 8.90
CA VAL A 294 6.72 -16.44 7.67
C VAL A 294 5.96 -15.16 7.97
N GLU A 295 6.22 -14.15 7.16
CA GLU A 295 5.37 -12.97 7.05
C GLU A 295 4.18 -13.33 6.15
N VAL A 296 2.96 -13.03 6.60
CA VAL A 296 1.75 -13.23 5.79
C VAL A 296 1.49 -11.96 4.99
N TRP A 297 1.26 -12.10 3.68
CA TRP A 297 1.10 -11.02 2.71
C TRP A 297 -0.23 -11.18 1.95
N ILE A 298 -0.45 -10.32 0.96
CA ILE A 298 -1.67 -10.28 0.16
C ILE A 298 -1.45 -11.01 -1.17
N ASN A 299 -2.36 -11.93 -1.50
CA ASN A 299 -2.46 -12.58 -2.81
C ASN A 299 -3.81 -12.20 -3.48
N SER A 300 -3.83 -12.24 -4.81
CA SER A 300 -5.02 -11.97 -5.63
C SER A 300 -5.27 -13.11 -6.62
N ASN A 301 -6.53 -13.30 -7.01
CA ASN A 301 -6.92 -14.15 -8.14
C ASN A 301 -7.56 -13.33 -9.29
N GLY A 302 -7.33 -12.02 -9.32
CA GLY A 302 -7.86 -11.09 -10.32
C GLY A 302 -9.21 -10.46 -9.96
N SER A 303 -10.00 -11.06 -9.05
CA SER A 303 -11.30 -10.51 -8.63
C SER A 303 -11.49 -10.46 -7.10
N GLN A 304 -10.60 -11.13 -6.37
CA GLN A 304 -10.63 -11.27 -4.92
C GLN A 304 -9.21 -11.21 -4.39
N ILE A 305 -9.07 -10.76 -3.14
CA ILE A 305 -7.80 -10.74 -2.41
C ILE A 305 -7.90 -11.52 -1.11
N GLY A 306 -6.76 -12.03 -0.64
CA GLY A 306 -6.69 -12.87 0.56
C GLY A 306 -5.30 -12.99 1.16
N PRO A 307 -5.19 -13.47 2.41
CA PRO A 307 -3.90 -13.72 3.04
C PRO A 307 -3.17 -14.88 2.38
N ALA A 308 -1.87 -14.75 2.18
CA ALA A 308 -1.03 -15.80 1.61
C ALA A 308 0.39 -15.80 2.20
N TRP A 309 1.09 -16.91 1.97
CA TRP A 309 2.50 -17.04 2.27
C TRP A 309 3.31 -15.98 1.51
N GLY A 310 4.21 -15.29 2.20
CA GLY A 310 5.18 -14.37 1.59
C GLY A 310 6.58 -14.62 2.11
N ASN A 311 7.28 -13.54 2.45
CA ASN A 311 8.66 -13.60 2.91
C ASN A 311 8.82 -14.58 4.10
N ALA A 312 9.82 -15.46 4.00
CA ALA A 312 9.98 -16.56 4.95
C ALA A 312 11.45 -16.81 5.27
N ILE A 313 11.71 -17.11 6.53
CA ILE A 313 13.04 -17.40 7.05
C ILE A 313 13.03 -18.79 7.65
N TYR A 314 13.89 -19.67 7.12
CA TYR A 314 14.12 -20.98 7.71
C TYR A 314 15.04 -20.86 8.92
N LYS A 315 14.62 -21.40 10.06
CA LYS A 315 15.42 -21.50 11.28
C LYS A 315 15.40 -22.94 11.77
N ALA A 316 16.42 -23.72 11.38
CA ALA A 316 16.51 -25.16 11.71
C ALA A 316 16.36 -25.49 13.21
N ALA A 317 16.79 -24.59 14.10
CA ALA A 317 16.69 -24.74 15.54
C ALA A 317 15.38 -24.15 16.13
N SER A 318 14.42 -23.79 15.28
CA SER A 318 13.10 -23.35 15.72
C SER A 318 12.15 -24.55 15.84
N PHE A 319 11.28 -24.53 16.83
CA PHE A 319 10.24 -25.55 17.03
C PHE A 319 9.05 -24.90 17.72
N GLY A 320 7.85 -25.44 17.53
CA GLY A 320 6.64 -24.93 18.17
C GLY A 320 5.37 -25.38 17.46
N PRO A 321 4.21 -25.02 18.02
CA PRO A 321 2.94 -25.29 17.37
C PRO A 321 2.80 -24.44 16.11
N TYR A 322 2.08 -24.97 15.11
CA TYR A 322 1.60 -24.17 13.99
C TYR A 322 0.87 -22.94 14.53
N THR A 323 1.30 -21.76 14.10
CA THR A 323 0.73 -20.49 14.55
C THR A 323 0.44 -19.65 13.33
N TYR A 324 -0.80 -19.20 13.15
CA TYR A 324 -1.19 -18.32 12.06
C TYR A 324 -2.06 -17.20 12.63
N PHE A 325 -1.82 -15.98 12.18
CA PHE A 325 -2.71 -14.87 12.48
C PHE A 325 -2.67 -13.83 11.36
N THR A 326 -3.79 -13.11 11.22
CA THR A 326 -3.92 -11.84 10.52
C THR A 326 -4.50 -10.83 11.49
N GLU A 327 -4.23 -9.54 11.27
CA GLU A 327 -4.74 -8.48 12.13
C GLU A 327 -5.60 -7.49 11.36
N ASN A 328 -6.29 -6.60 12.08
CA ASN A 328 -7.09 -5.53 11.50
C ASN A 328 -6.23 -4.41 10.91
N ILE A 329 -5.41 -4.76 9.92
CA ILE A 329 -4.50 -3.88 9.20
C ILE A 329 -5.21 -3.32 7.97
N PRO A 330 -5.28 -2.00 7.79
CA PRO A 330 -5.87 -1.41 6.60
C PRO A 330 -4.97 -1.65 5.38
N ILE A 331 -5.60 -2.00 4.27
CA ILE A 331 -4.98 -2.21 2.96
C ILE A 331 -5.65 -1.24 2.00
N MET A 332 -4.85 -0.40 1.34
CA MET A 332 -5.34 0.46 0.26
C MET A 332 -5.48 -0.36 -1.02
N VAL A 333 -6.70 -0.42 -1.54
CA VAL A 333 -7.06 -1.12 -2.77
C VAL A 333 -7.64 -0.12 -3.78
N LEU A 334 -7.24 -0.28 -5.04
CA LEU A 334 -7.76 0.44 -6.20
C LEU A 334 -8.48 -0.55 -7.12
N ASP A 335 -9.38 -0.05 -7.97
CA ASP A 335 -9.90 -0.85 -9.07
C ASP A 335 -9.00 -0.71 -10.30
N ALA A 336 -8.40 -1.82 -10.73
CA ALA A 336 -7.53 -1.81 -11.91
C ALA A 336 -8.29 -1.39 -13.18
N THR A 337 -9.62 -1.55 -13.24
CA THR A 337 -10.42 -1.12 -14.41
C THR A 337 -10.40 0.39 -14.62
N ASP A 338 -10.12 1.18 -13.58
CA ASP A 338 -9.97 2.63 -13.72
C ASP A 338 -8.69 3.01 -14.48
N TYR A 339 -7.71 2.10 -14.52
CA TYR A 339 -6.37 2.35 -15.06
C TYR A 339 -6.04 1.53 -16.31
N PHE A 340 -6.65 0.36 -16.50
CA PHE A 340 -6.37 -0.57 -17.60
C PHE A 340 -7.65 -1.00 -18.33
N ARG A 341 -7.49 -1.27 -19.63
CA ARG A 341 -8.46 -2.08 -20.39
C ARG A 341 -8.18 -3.56 -20.14
N PHE A 342 -9.24 -4.33 -19.91
CA PHE A 342 -9.20 -5.77 -19.60
C PHE A 342 -9.91 -6.60 -20.64
#